data_AF-A0A8H9QEZ1-F1
#
_entry.id   AF-A0A8H9QEZ1-F1
#
_cell.length_a   1.000
_cell.length_b   1.000
_cell.length_c   1.000
_cell.angle_alpha   90.00
_cell.angle_beta   90.00
_cell.angle_gamma   90.00
#
_symmetry.space_group_name_H-M   'P 1'
#
loop_
_entity.id
_entity.type
_entity.pdbx_description
1 polymer ?
#
loop_
_entity_poly.entity_id
_entity_poly.type
_entity_poly.pdbx_seq_one_letter_code
_entity_poly.pdbx_strand_id
1 'polypeptide(L)' 'MADKLIPVNSRVSVMASQVAYVDAPEFRDEVRVHFVDGRTEELEFSMRNGRWNAKDKFEKAVNDALNGN' A
#
# COMPACT_ATOMS: atom_id res chain seq x y z
N MET A 1 4.64 -6.56 18.79
CA MET A 1 4.19 -6.04 17.49
C MET A 1 4.43 -7.16 16.48
N ALA A 2 3.38 -7.85 16.06
CA ALA A 2 3.49 -8.84 15.00
C ALA A 2 3.41 -8.06 13.69
N ASP A 3 4.51 -8.05 12.95
CA ASP A 3 4.57 -7.38 11.67
C ASP A 3 3.64 -8.13 10.69
N LYS A 4 2.54 -7.46 10.28
CA LYS A 4 1.56 -8.08 9.38
C LYS A 4 1.98 -7.87 7.93
N LEU A 5 1.85 -8.95 7.16
CA LEU A 5 1.96 -8.95 5.71
C LEU A 5 0.71 -8.32 5.09
N ILE A 6 0.91 -7.30 4.26
CA ILE A 6 -0.12 -6.60 3.51
C ILE A 6 0.10 -6.87 2.02
N PRO A 7 -0.93 -7.38 1.32
CA PRO A 7 -0.83 -7.58 -0.12
C PRO A 7 -0.82 -6.23 -0.84
N VAL A 8 0.20 -6.00 -1.66
CA VAL A 8 0.31 -4.83 -2.54
C VAL A 8 -0.36 -5.12 -3.88
N ASN A 9 -0.15 -6.31 -4.40
CA ASN A 9 -0.82 -6.81 -5.59
C ASN A 9 -1.00 -8.33 -5.49
N SER A 10 -1.59 -8.96 -6.51
CA SER A 10 -1.83 -10.40 -6.52
C SER A 10 -0.55 -11.27 -6.40
N ARG A 11 0.64 -10.70 -6.53
CA ARG A 11 1.94 -11.41 -6.51
C ARG A 11 2.88 -10.98 -5.39
N VAL A 12 2.68 -9.78 -4.85
CA VAL A 12 3.60 -9.14 -3.92
C VAL A 12 2.85 -8.80 -2.64
N SER A 13 3.34 -9.35 -1.54
CA SER A 13 2.93 -9.00 -0.18
C SER A 13 4.14 -8.48 0.57
N VAL A 14 3.94 -7.44 1.38
CA VAL A 14 5.02 -6.72 2.05
C VAL A 14 4.69 -6.55 3.52
N MET A 15 5.73 -6.50 4.34
CA MET A 15 5.60 -6.20 5.76
C MET A 15 5.18 -4.75 5.93
N ALA A 16 4.25 -4.47 6.83
CA ALA A 16 3.79 -3.11 7.07
C ALA A 16 4.93 -2.16 7.50
N SER A 17 5.93 -2.69 8.22
CA SER A 17 7.14 -1.94 8.60
C SER A 17 8.05 -1.57 7.42
N GLN A 18 7.90 -2.25 6.27
CA GLN A 18 8.68 -1.97 5.08
C GLN A 18 8.04 -0.88 4.22
N VAL A 19 6.78 -0.50 4.47
CA VAL A 19 6.11 0.58 3.74
C VAL A 19 6.58 1.92 4.27
N ALA A 20 7.16 2.74 3.39
CA ALA A 20 7.57 4.10 3.73
C ALA A 20 6.42 5.09 3.54
N TYR A 21 5.82 5.12 2.34
CA TYR A 21 4.67 5.97 2.04
C TYR A 21 3.92 5.47 0.79
N VAL A 22 2.69 5.94 0.61
CA VAL A 22 1.85 5.61 -0.55
C VAL A 22 1.55 6.88 -1.32
N ASP A 23 1.74 6.85 -2.63
CA ASP A 23 1.44 7.95 -3.54
C ASP A 23 0.34 7.56 -4.53
N ALA A 24 -0.50 8.51 -4.93
CA ALA A 24 -1.52 8.32 -5.95
C ALA A 24 -1.42 9.48 -6.94
N PRO A 25 -0.67 9.33 -8.04
CA PRO A 25 -0.44 10.40 -9.00
C PRO A 25 -1.76 10.92 -9.58
N GLU A 26 -1.94 12.24 -9.66
CA GLU A 26 -3.20 12.83 -10.14
C GLU A 26 -3.55 12.45 -11.58
N PHE A 27 -2.53 12.28 -12.42
CA PHE A 27 -2.67 12.04 -13.86
C PHE A 27 -2.58 10.55 -14.24
N ARG A 28 -2.45 9.64 -13.27
CA ARG A 28 -2.35 8.22 -13.53
C ARG A 28 -3.34 7.44 -12.66
N ASP A 29 -4.01 6.47 -13.26
CA ASP A 29 -4.94 5.58 -12.55
C ASP A 29 -4.16 4.44 -11.86
N GLU A 30 -3.11 4.80 -11.12
CA GLU A 30 -2.26 3.88 -10.37
C GLU A 30 -2.05 4.42 -8.94
N VAL A 31 -1.71 3.52 -8.02
CA VAL A 31 -1.30 3.86 -6.65
C VAL A 31 0.05 3.20 -6.45
N ARG A 32 1.01 3.95 -5.95
CA ARG A 32 2.39 3.53 -5.77
C ARG A 32 2.69 3.37 -4.30
N VAL A 33 3.20 2.21 -3.95
CA VAL A 33 3.67 1.92 -2.60
C VAL A 33 5.19 2.02 -2.62
N HIS A 34 5.72 3.02 -1.91
CA HIS A 34 7.15 3.21 -1.74
C HIS A 34 7.61 2.49 -0.48
N PHE A 35 8.69 1.72 -0.62
CA PHE A 35 9.27 0.95 0.47
C PHE A 35 10.49 1.66 1.08
N VAL A 36 10.79 1.31 2.32
CA VAL A 36 11.95 1.82 3.06
C VAL A 36 13.29 1.44 2.41
N ASP A 37 13.32 0.38 1.60
CA ASP A 37 14.49 -0.06 0.84
C ASP A 37 14.67 0.66 -0.50
N GLY A 38 13.78 1.62 -0.81
CA GLY A 38 13.78 2.39 -2.06
C GLY A 38 13.06 1.70 -3.22
N ARG A 39 12.49 0.51 -3.02
CA ARG A 39 11.63 -0.11 -4.03
C ARG A 39 10.31 0.64 -4.14
N THR A 40 9.65 0.50 -5.28
CA THR A 40 8.31 1.03 -5.49
C THR A 40 7.50 0.01 -6.26
N GLU A 41 6.34 -0.36 -5.72
CA GLU A 41 5.43 -1.31 -6.36
C GLU A 41 4.10 -0.61 -6.66
N GLU A 42 3.45 -1.07 -7.73
CA GLU A 42 2.11 -0.62 -8.08
C GLU A 42 1.09 -1.44 -7.29
N LEU A 43 0.22 -0.74 -6.56
CA LEU A 43 -0.92 -1.33 -5.86
C LEU A 43 -1.95 -1.73 -6.90
N GLU A 44 -2.32 -3.01 -6.90
CA GLU A 44 -3.34 -3.53 -7.82
C GLU A 44 -4.73 -3.29 -7.22
N PHE A 45 -5.57 -2.49 -7.90
CA PHE A 45 -6.95 -2.25 -7.51
C PHE A 45 -7.89 -2.33 -8.71
N SER A 46 -9.00 -3.05 -8.55
CA SER A 46 -9.88 -3.40 -9.67
C SER A 46 -10.86 -2.30 -10.10
N MET A 47 -10.94 -1.17 -9.39
CA MET A 47 -11.94 -0.13 -9.66
C MET A 47 -11.32 1.13 -10.28
N ARG A 48 -11.76 1.51 -11.49
CA ARG A 48 -11.61 2.85 -12.05
C ARG A 48 -12.19 3.87 -11.07
N ASN A 49 -11.46 4.95 -10.75
CA ASN A 49 -11.77 5.92 -9.69
C ASN A 49 -11.62 5.39 -8.24
N GLY A 50 -11.17 4.15 -8.07
CA GLY A 50 -10.90 3.54 -6.77
C GLY A 50 -9.56 3.93 -6.16
N ARG A 51 -8.68 4.62 -6.89
CA ARG A 51 -7.29 4.91 -6.46
C ARG A 51 -7.20 5.57 -5.08
N TRP A 52 -8.02 6.59 -4.82
CA TRP A 52 -8.02 7.30 -3.53
C TRP A 52 -8.54 6.42 -2.39
N ASN A 53 -9.59 5.64 -2.64
CA ASN A 53 -10.15 4.70 -1.66
C ASN A 53 -9.20 3.50 -1.42
N ALA A 54 -8.50 3.05 -2.46
CA ALA A 54 -7.51 1.99 -2.38
C ALA A 54 -6.28 2.44 -1.59
N LYS A 55 -5.80 3.67 -1.86
CA LYS A 55 -4.75 4.33 -1.07
C LYS A 55 -5.14 4.42 0.41
N ASP A 56 -6.30 5.00 0.72
CA ASP A 56 -6.76 5.17 2.11
C ASP A 56 -6.89 3.82 2.84
N LYS A 57 -7.50 2.82 2.19
CA LYS A 57 -7.60 1.46 2.75
C LYS A 57 -6.25 0.81 3.00
N PHE A 58 -5.31 0.97 2.07
CA PHE A 58 -3.97 0.40 2.21
C PHE A 58 -3.20 1.11 3.33
N GLU A 59 -3.21 2.45 3.37
CA GLU A 59 -2.61 3.24 4.45
C GLU A 59 -3.21 2.86 5.81
N LYS A 60 -4.52 2.65 5.88
CA LYS A 60 -5.20 2.17 7.09
C LYS A 60 -4.73 0.76 7.47
N ALA A 61 -4.61 -0.16 6.53
CA ALA A 61 -4.10 -1.51 6.79
C ALA A 61 -2.66 -1.49 7.30
N VAL A 62 -1.80 -0.65 6.72
CA VAL A 62 -0.41 -0.44 7.18
C VAL A 62 -0.41 0.10 8.59
N ASN A 63 -1.17 1.15 8.87
CA ASN A 63 -1.25 1.74 10.20
C ASN A 63 -1.83 0.76 11.24
N ASP A 64 -2.85 -0.03 10.89
CA ASP A 64 -3.44 -1.05 11.77
C ASP A 64 -2.41 -2.14 12.09
N ALA A 65 -1.66 -2.60 11.08
CA ALA A 65 -0.58 -3.56 11.23
C ALA A 65 0.57 -3.04 12.10
N LEU A 66 1.00 -1.79 11.91
CA LEU A 66 2.05 -1.15 12.70
C LEU A 66 1.64 -0.94 14.16
N ASN A 67 0.38 -0.56 14.39
CA ASN A 67 -0.17 -0.37 15.74
C ASN A 67 -0.53 -1.71 16.41
N GLY A 68 -0.46 -2.84 15.68
CA GLY A 68 -0.72 -4.18 16.22
C GLY A 68 -2.17 -4.43 16.59
N ASN A 69 -3.10 -3.73 15.93
CA ASN A 69 -4.55 -3.85 16.14
C ASN A 69 -5.16 -4.96 15.29
#